data_AF-A0A964Y7C0-F1
#
_entry.id   AF-A0A964Y7C0-F1
#
_cell.length_a   1.000
_cell.length_b   1.000
_cell.length_c   1.000
_cell.angle_alpha   90.00
_cell.angle_beta   90.00
_cell.angle_gamma   90.00
#
_symmetry.space_group_name_H-M   'P 1'
#
loop_
_entity.id
_entity.type
_entity.pdbx_description
1 polymer ?
#
loop_
_entity_poly.entity_id
_entity_poly.type
_entity_poly.pdbx_seq_one_letter_code
_entity_poly.pdbx_strand_id
1 'polypeptide(L)'
;MCYLLYVREDKTSWKQFTAEIEGLFKVQLNPPKYIPATGLLKMSYNEGVKKDIDLSSLGSGTKQAILLFAYLLAFPNTVNLLDEPDAHLEVVRQSNIYDKISDLAKKNNSQLIVASHSESVMSRAFGKDLVISGMFGAFDQVNQEKYIKSVLRDIGYEEFLIAKQR
;
A
#
# COMPACT_ATOMS: atom_id res chain seq x y z
N MET A 1 -3.06 0.07 -15.46
CA MET A 1 -3.98 0.67 -14.49
C MET A 1 -4.00 2.19 -14.55
N CYS A 2 -2.85 2.87 -14.47
CA CYS A 2 -2.75 4.34 -14.62
C CYS A 2 -3.46 4.90 -15.87
N TYR A 3 -3.37 4.21 -17.00
CA TYR A 3 -4.10 4.56 -18.22
C TYR A 3 -5.63 4.56 -18.03
N LEU A 4 -6.18 3.54 -17.35
CA LEU A 4 -7.62 3.45 -17.07
C LEU A 4 -8.12 4.60 -16.20
N LEU A 5 -7.32 5.05 -15.23
CA LEU A 5 -7.62 6.26 -14.47
C LEU A 5 -7.54 7.51 -15.33
N TYR A 6 -6.50 7.60 -16.18
CA TYR A 6 -6.27 8.78 -17.00
C TYR A 6 -7.32 8.97 -18.10
N VAL A 7 -7.86 7.92 -18.71
CA VAL A 7 -8.82 8.05 -19.82
C VAL A 7 -10.24 8.40 -19.41
N ARG A 8 -10.58 8.31 -18.12
CA ARG A 8 -11.90 8.73 -17.62
C ARG A 8 -12.20 10.18 -17.97
N GLU A 9 -13.45 10.50 -18.26
CA GLU A 9 -13.87 11.88 -18.48
C GLU A 9 -13.60 12.73 -17.24
N ASP A 10 -14.02 12.24 -16.07
CA ASP A 10 -13.68 12.84 -14.80
C ASP A 10 -12.21 12.58 -14.44
N LYS A 11 -11.44 13.66 -14.33
CA LYS A 11 -10.02 13.63 -13.94
C LYS A 11 -9.79 13.69 -12.43
N THR A 12 -10.84 13.72 -11.61
CA THR A 12 -10.72 13.83 -10.15
C THR A 12 -9.86 12.72 -9.57
N SER A 13 -10.13 11.45 -9.93
CA SER A 13 -9.33 10.32 -9.47
C SER A 13 -7.89 10.36 -9.97
N TRP A 14 -7.64 10.82 -11.20
CA TRP A 14 -6.28 10.97 -11.73
C TRP A 14 -5.50 12.06 -10.99
N LYS A 15 -6.12 13.23 -10.73
CA LYS A 15 -5.51 14.32 -9.98
C LYS A 15 -5.19 13.90 -8.55
N GLN A 16 -6.13 13.21 -7.89
CA GLN A 16 -5.93 12.66 -6.56
C GLN A 16 -4.78 11.65 -6.55
N PHE A 17 -4.77 10.71 -7.50
CA PHE A 17 -3.70 9.73 -7.66
C PHE A 17 -2.33 10.39 -7.78
N THR A 18 -2.15 11.35 -8.70
CA THR A 18 -0.87 12.02 -8.90
C THR A 18 -0.45 12.84 -7.68
N ALA A 19 -1.40 13.48 -6.98
CA ALA A 19 -1.12 14.26 -5.78
C ALA A 19 -0.66 13.38 -4.60
N GLU A 20 -1.24 12.20 -4.42
CA GLU A 20 -0.80 11.25 -3.39
C GLU A 20 0.63 10.74 -3.65
N ILE A 21 0.95 10.40 -4.90
CA ILE A 21 2.30 9.97 -5.28
C ILE A 21 3.33 11.10 -5.11
N GLU A 22 3.00 12.32 -5.51
CA GLU A 22 3.85 13.49 -5.31
C GLU A 22 4.05 13.78 -3.81
N GLY A 23 3.00 13.68 -3.00
CA GLY A 23 3.05 13.89 -1.56
C GLY A 23 4.02 12.91 -0.86
N LEU A 24 3.92 11.63 -1.20
CA LEU A 24 4.68 10.54 -0.58
C LEU A 24 6.12 10.44 -1.09
N PHE A 25 6.34 10.65 -2.38
CA PHE A 25 7.62 10.34 -3.04
C PHE A 25 8.31 11.54 -3.68
N LYS A 26 7.68 12.73 -3.68
CA LYS A 26 8.18 13.94 -4.38
C LYS A 26 8.40 13.72 -5.88
N VAL A 27 7.63 12.79 -6.45
CA VAL A 27 7.66 12.41 -7.87
C VAL A 27 6.39 12.92 -8.55
N GLN A 28 6.55 13.68 -9.62
CA GLN A 28 5.44 14.16 -10.44
C GLN A 28 5.22 13.23 -11.63
N LEU A 29 4.12 12.48 -11.59
CA LEU A 29 3.78 11.55 -12.67
C LEU A 29 3.25 12.28 -13.90
N ASN A 30 3.84 12.01 -15.06
CA ASN A 30 3.33 12.50 -16.33
C ASN A 30 2.22 11.57 -16.86
N PRO A 31 1.27 12.07 -17.66
CA PRO A 31 0.22 11.24 -18.23
C PRO A 31 0.73 10.06 -19.06
N PRO A 32 0.05 8.90 -19.01
CA PRO A 32 0.37 7.77 -19.87
C PRO A 32 0.11 8.12 -21.35
N LYS A 33 1.05 7.74 -22.21
CA LYS A 33 1.01 7.95 -23.66
C LYS A 33 0.93 6.61 -24.37
N TYR A 34 -0.13 6.43 -25.15
CA TYR A 34 -0.24 5.29 -26.07
C TYR A 34 0.58 5.56 -27.33
N ILE A 35 1.40 4.60 -27.73
CA ILE A 35 2.25 4.68 -28.92
C ILE A 35 1.67 3.75 -29.99
N PRO A 36 0.92 4.25 -30.99
CA PRO A 36 0.25 3.41 -31.98
C PRO A 36 1.20 2.52 -32.77
N ALA A 37 2.42 3.00 -33.06
CA ALA A 37 3.42 2.27 -33.83
C ALA A 37 3.91 0.99 -33.15
N THR A 38 3.89 0.93 -31.81
CA THR A 38 4.37 -0.24 -31.05
C THR A 38 3.25 -0.92 -30.25
N GLY A 39 2.06 -0.32 -30.17
CA GLY A 39 0.98 -0.76 -29.29
C GLY A 39 1.29 -0.59 -27.80
N LEU A 40 2.38 0.08 -27.43
CA LEU A 40 2.84 0.19 -26.04
C LEU A 40 2.24 1.42 -25.34
N LEU A 41 1.98 1.27 -24.05
CA LEU A 41 1.75 2.38 -23.13
C LEU A 41 3.07 2.76 -22.46
N LYS A 42 3.50 4.00 -22.65
CA LYS A 42 4.64 4.58 -21.92
C LYS A 42 4.15 5.60 -20.91
N MET A 43 4.88 5.70 -19.81
CA MET A 43 4.64 6.70 -18.77
C MET A 43 6.00 7.20 -18.29
N SER A 44 6.07 8.49 -17.96
CA SER A 44 7.27 9.14 -17.45
C SER A 44 6.96 9.88 -16.15
N TYR A 45 8.00 10.35 -15.48
CA TYR A 45 7.88 11.21 -14.32
C TYR A 45 8.95 12.30 -14.30
N ASN A 46 8.71 13.33 -13.48
CA ASN A 46 9.66 14.39 -13.19
C ASN A 46 10.06 14.33 -11.71
N GLU A 47 11.32 14.58 -11.44
CA GLU A 47 11.91 14.58 -10.09
C GLU A 47 12.95 15.70 -9.99
N GLY A 48 12.62 16.75 -9.25
CA GLY A 48 13.45 17.96 -9.16
C GLY A 48 13.73 18.56 -10.54
N VAL A 49 15.01 18.59 -10.93
CA VAL A 49 15.44 19.13 -12.23
C VAL A 49 15.32 18.12 -13.37
N LYS A 50 15.22 16.82 -13.07
CA LYS A 50 15.14 15.77 -14.09
C LYS A 50 13.70 15.65 -14.58
N LYS A 51 13.51 15.70 -15.89
CA LYS A 51 12.20 15.63 -16.55
C LYS A 51 12.14 14.42 -17.47
N ASP A 52 10.92 13.92 -17.67
CA ASP A 52 10.62 12.83 -18.60
C ASP A 52 11.46 11.55 -18.39
N ILE A 53 11.72 11.21 -17.13
CA ILE A 53 12.38 9.94 -16.78
C ILE A 53 11.38 8.80 -16.98
N ASP A 54 11.83 7.68 -17.57
CA ASP A 54 11.01 6.49 -17.76
C ASP A 54 10.51 5.94 -16.41
N LEU A 55 9.23 5.62 -16.30
CA LEU A 55 8.63 5.08 -15.05
C LEU A 55 9.35 3.82 -14.55
N SER A 56 9.98 3.06 -15.45
CA SER A 56 10.79 1.89 -15.11
C SER A 56 12.02 2.21 -14.26
N SER A 57 12.47 3.47 -14.19
CA SER A 57 13.59 3.91 -13.36
C SER A 57 13.22 4.10 -11.88
N LEU A 58 11.94 4.07 -11.51
CA LEU A 58 11.52 4.21 -10.12
C LEU A 58 11.95 3.02 -9.25
N GLY A 59 12.19 3.28 -7.96
CA GLY A 59 12.37 2.23 -6.96
C GLY A 59 11.16 1.29 -6.88
N SER A 60 11.39 0.02 -6.53
CA SER A 60 10.35 -1.01 -6.44
C SER A 60 9.21 -0.60 -5.49
N GLY A 61 9.53 -0.05 -4.32
CA GLY A 61 8.51 0.44 -3.37
C GLY A 61 7.64 1.55 -3.96
N THR A 62 8.20 2.49 -4.74
CA THR A 62 7.41 3.53 -5.41
C THR A 62 6.51 2.93 -6.49
N LYS A 63 7.01 1.97 -7.28
CA LYS A 63 6.21 1.26 -8.29
C LYS A 63 5.06 0.49 -7.66
N GLN A 64 5.31 -0.17 -6.53
CA GLN A 64 4.29 -0.90 -5.77
C GLN A 64 3.22 0.05 -5.26
N ALA A 65 3.60 1.20 -4.67
CA ALA A 65 2.65 2.22 -4.28
C ALA A 65 1.82 2.71 -5.47
N ILE A 66 2.45 3.10 -6.59
CA ILE A 66 1.75 3.52 -7.81
C ILE A 66 0.70 2.49 -8.23
N LEU A 67 1.05 1.20 -8.22
CA LEU A 67 0.11 0.14 -8.56
C LEU A 67 -1.08 0.08 -7.58
N LEU A 68 -0.81 0.08 -6.27
CA LEU A 68 -1.84 0.02 -5.22
C LEU A 68 -2.79 1.21 -5.30
N PHE A 69 -2.25 2.44 -5.32
CA PHE A 69 -3.05 3.66 -5.41
C PHE A 69 -3.86 3.72 -6.70
N ALA A 70 -3.26 3.35 -7.84
CA ALA A 70 -3.97 3.33 -9.11
C ALA A 70 -5.12 2.31 -9.11
N TYR A 71 -4.92 1.15 -8.49
CA TYR A 71 -5.92 0.11 -8.40
C TYR A 71 -7.11 0.51 -7.51
N LEU A 72 -6.83 0.97 -6.28
CA LEU A 72 -7.88 1.37 -5.32
C LEU A 72 -8.75 2.52 -5.84
N LEU A 73 -8.17 3.46 -6.59
CA LEU A 73 -8.91 4.54 -7.23
C LEU A 73 -9.65 4.11 -8.50
N ALA A 74 -9.15 3.09 -9.20
CA ALA A 74 -9.79 2.57 -10.40
C ALA A 74 -11.04 1.75 -10.06
N PHE A 75 -11.09 1.10 -8.90
CA PHE A 75 -12.17 0.15 -8.59
C PHE A 75 -12.84 0.45 -7.24
N PRO A 76 -13.76 1.43 -7.19
CA PRO A 76 -14.57 1.67 -5.99
C PRO A 76 -15.60 0.54 -5.77
N ASN A 77 -16.13 0.42 -4.55
CA ASN A 77 -17.11 -0.60 -4.15
C ASN A 77 -16.60 -2.04 -4.29
N THR A 78 -15.36 -2.30 -3.86
CA THR A 78 -14.69 -3.61 -4.00
C THR A 78 -14.16 -4.14 -2.68
N VAL A 79 -13.91 -5.46 -2.63
CA VAL A 79 -13.15 -6.11 -1.54
C VAL A 79 -11.74 -6.36 -2.06
N ASN A 80 -10.74 -5.82 -1.37
CA ASN A 80 -9.34 -5.83 -1.79
C ASN A 80 -8.52 -6.64 -0.80
N LEU A 81 -7.87 -7.70 -1.28
CA LEU A 81 -6.93 -8.51 -0.51
C LEU A 81 -5.52 -8.11 -0.92
N LEU A 82 -4.73 -7.61 0.02
CA LEU A 82 -3.36 -7.20 -0.20
C LEU A 82 -2.43 -8.06 0.66
N ASP A 83 -1.51 -8.74 0.00
CA ASP A 83 -0.45 -9.51 0.65
C ASP A 83 0.83 -8.68 0.65
N GLU A 84 1.35 -8.40 1.84
CA GLU A 84 2.52 -7.54 2.11
C GLU A 84 2.58 -6.27 1.23
N PRO A 85 1.54 -5.40 1.24
CA PRO A 85 1.52 -4.19 0.42
C PRO A 85 2.61 -3.18 0.79
N ASP A 86 3.20 -3.36 1.96
CA ASP A 86 4.27 -2.55 2.54
C ASP A 86 5.67 -3.16 2.35
N ALA A 87 5.79 -4.30 1.65
CA ALA A 87 7.06 -4.89 1.30
C ALA A 87 7.96 -3.90 0.52
N HIS A 88 9.28 -4.04 0.66
CA HIS A 88 10.29 -3.23 -0.05
C HIS A 88 10.25 -1.72 0.23
N LEU A 89 9.56 -1.28 1.29
CA LEU A 89 9.49 0.11 1.72
C LEU A 89 10.20 0.30 3.05
N GLU A 90 10.77 1.49 3.25
CA GLU A 90 11.30 1.89 4.56
C GLU A 90 10.17 1.94 5.59
N VAL A 91 10.48 1.60 6.86
CA VAL A 91 9.49 1.49 7.96
C VAL A 91 8.54 2.69 8.05
N VAL A 92 9.06 3.92 7.90
CA VAL A 92 8.21 5.14 7.92
C VAL A 92 7.21 5.16 6.75
N ARG A 93 7.64 4.71 5.56
CA ARG A 93 6.78 4.65 4.38
C ARG A 93 5.74 3.55 4.46
N GLN A 94 6.06 2.41 5.09
CA GLN A 94 5.10 1.33 5.35
C GLN A 94 3.87 1.85 6.11
N SER A 95 4.10 2.53 7.22
CA SER A 95 3.02 3.16 8.02
C SER A 95 2.22 4.19 7.22
N ASN A 96 2.90 5.07 6.48
CA ASN A 96 2.24 6.12 5.70
C ASN A 96 1.37 5.53 4.58
N ILE A 97 1.86 4.48 3.90
CA ILE A 97 1.11 3.81 2.85
C ILE A 97 -0.12 3.13 3.43
N TYR A 98 0.01 2.42 4.56
CA TYR A 98 -1.13 1.80 5.24
C TYR A 98 -2.25 2.81 5.56
N ASP A 99 -1.91 3.94 6.20
CA ASP A 99 -2.91 4.96 6.53
C ASP A 99 -3.61 5.48 5.26
N LYS A 100 -2.83 5.71 4.19
CA LYS A 100 -3.37 6.23 2.92
C LYS A 100 -4.26 5.23 2.18
N ILE A 101 -3.88 3.95 2.10
CA ILE A 101 -4.70 2.94 1.44
C ILE A 101 -5.97 2.64 2.24
N SER A 102 -5.90 2.67 3.58
CA SER A 102 -7.07 2.54 4.46
C SER A 102 -8.05 3.70 4.27
N ASP A 103 -7.54 4.93 4.24
CA ASP A 103 -8.35 6.13 3.98
C ASP A 103 -9.00 6.10 2.59
N LEU A 104 -8.26 5.67 1.56
CA LEU A 104 -8.78 5.53 0.20
C LEU A 104 -9.87 4.46 0.11
N ALA A 105 -9.65 3.31 0.72
CA ALA A 105 -10.64 2.23 0.75
C ALA A 105 -11.94 2.71 1.40
N LYS A 106 -11.85 3.39 2.56
CA LYS A 106 -13.00 3.99 3.26
C LYS A 106 -13.75 5.00 2.39
N LYS A 107 -13.03 5.92 1.73
CA LYS A 107 -13.63 6.92 0.81
C LYS A 107 -14.30 6.29 -0.42
N ASN A 108 -13.76 5.20 -0.91
CA ASN A 108 -14.25 4.51 -2.11
C ASN A 108 -15.29 3.43 -1.81
N ASN A 109 -15.79 3.35 -0.57
CA ASN A 109 -16.71 2.32 -0.11
C ASN A 109 -16.19 0.90 -0.39
N SER A 110 -14.89 0.70 -0.21
CA SER A 110 -14.20 -0.57 -0.44
C SER A 110 -13.76 -1.19 0.88
N GLN A 111 -13.84 -2.51 0.98
CA GLN A 111 -13.25 -3.27 2.08
C GLN A 111 -11.80 -3.58 1.76
N LEU A 112 -10.94 -3.46 2.77
CA LEU A 112 -9.52 -3.76 2.66
C LEU A 112 -9.15 -4.86 3.66
N ILE A 113 -8.51 -5.92 3.17
CA ILE A 113 -7.95 -7.01 3.97
C ILE A 113 -6.45 -7.02 3.67
N VAL A 114 -5.63 -6.78 4.69
CA VAL A 114 -4.17 -6.67 4.54
C VAL A 114 -3.49 -7.77 5.37
N ALA A 115 -2.64 -8.55 4.73
CA ALA A 115 -1.65 -9.38 5.40
C ALA A 115 -0.32 -8.62 5.45
N SER A 116 0.29 -8.51 6.63
CA SER A 116 1.58 -7.85 6.81
C SER A 116 2.28 -8.39 8.06
N HIS A 117 3.60 -8.52 7.98
CA HIS A 117 4.47 -8.83 9.12
C HIS A 117 5.07 -7.56 9.77
N SER A 118 4.72 -6.36 9.28
CA SER A 118 5.29 -5.12 9.77
C SER A 118 4.66 -4.66 11.09
N GLU A 119 5.50 -4.55 12.13
CA GLU A 119 5.12 -3.92 13.39
C GLU A 119 4.57 -2.51 13.20
N SER A 120 5.13 -1.76 12.24
CA SER A 120 4.76 -0.38 12.01
C SER A 120 3.35 -0.26 11.42
N VAL A 121 2.99 -1.17 10.51
CA VAL A 121 1.64 -1.28 9.95
C VAL A 121 0.66 -1.70 11.02
N MET A 122 0.99 -2.72 11.81
CA MET A 122 0.09 -3.18 12.87
C MET A 122 -0.14 -2.13 13.95
N SER A 123 0.90 -1.41 14.36
CA SER A 123 0.78 -0.26 15.28
C SER A 123 -0.23 0.78 14.78
N ARG A 124 -0.29 1.03 13.46
CA ARG A 124 -1.27 1.94 12.86
C ARG A 124 -2.69 1.38 12.82
N ALA A 125 -2.83 0.07 12.65
CA ALA A 125 -4.12 -0.62 12.60
C ALA A 125 -4.80 -0.70 13.97
N PHE A 126 -4.03 -0.84 15.06
CA PHE A 126 -4.58 -0.93 16.41
C PHE A 126 -5.45 0.27 16.77
N GLY A 127 -6.67 0.00 17.25
CA GLY A 127 -7.65 1.01 17.65
C GLY A 127 -8.37 1.70 16.49
N LYS A 128 -7.97 1.45 15.24
CA LYS A 128 -8.64 1.99 14.03
C LYS A 128 -9.36 0.92 13.23
N ASP A 129 -8.75 -0.25 13.12
CA ASP A 129 -9.19 -1.33 12.24
C ASP A 129 -9.20 -2.68 13.00
N LEU A 130 -9.84 -3.71 12.42
CA LEU A 130 -9.87 -5.05 12.98
C LEU A 130 -8.50 -5.73 12.77
N VAL A 131 -7.80 -6.04 13.85
CA VAL A 131 -6.51 -6.75 13.81
C VAL A 131 -6.72 -8.22 14.17
N ILE A 132 -6.29 -9.10 13.27
CA ILE A 132 -6.31 -10.56 13.46
C ILE A 132 -4.88 -11.05 13.50
N SER A 133 -4.51 -11.75 14.57
CA SER A 133 -3.22 -12.43 14.69
C SER A 133 -3.37 -13.87 14.19
N GLY A 134 -2.57 -14.24 13.18
CA GLY A 134 -2.47 -15.61 12.65
C GLY A 134 -1.22 -16.30 13.17
N MET A 135 -1.25 -16.78 14.42
CA MET A 135 -0.09 -17.41 15.06
C MET A 135 -0.29 -18.91 15.21
N PHE A 136 0.66 -19.69 14.71
CA PHE A 136 0.69 -21.16 14.84
C PHE A 136 -0.62 -21.84 14.39
N GLY A 137 -1.24 -21.33 13.33
CA GLY A 137 -2.50 -21.85 12.79
C GLY A 137 -3.77 -21.44 13.56
N ALA A 138 -3.64 -20.68 14.64
CA ALA A 138 -4.77 -20.04 15.32
C ALA A 138 -4.95 -18.60 14.84
N PHE A 139 -6.22 -18.19 14.70
CA PHE A 139 -6.59 -16.83 14.30
C PHE A 139 -7.43 -16.19 15.39
N ASP A 140 -6.87 -15.19 16.06
CA ASP A 140 -7.52 -14.50 17.16
C ASP A 140 -7.57 -12.99 16.89
N GLN A 141 -8.70 -12.37 17.23
CA GLN A 141 -8.79 -10.91 17.23
C GLN A 141 -7.92 -10.35 18.35
N VAL A 142 -7.08 -9.37 18.02
CA VAL A 142 -6.18 -8.75 19.00
C VAL A 142 -6.51 -7.27 19.16
N ASN A 143 -6.73 -6.87 20.40
CA ASN A 143 -7.08 -5.50 20.76
C ASN A 143 -5.94 -4.75 21.49
N GLN A 144 -4.79 -5.41 21.73
CA GLN A 144 -3.67 -4.85 22.49
C GLN A 144 -2.34 -4.90 21.72
N GLU A 145 -1.78 -3.73 21.42
CA GLU A 145 -0.51 -3.56 20.68
C GLU A 145 0.70 -4.19 21.40
N LYS A 146 0.72 -4.11 22.74
CA LYS A 146 1.86 -4.57 23.56
C LYS A 146 2.13 -6.06 23.42
N TYR A 147 1.09 -6.87 23.19
CA TYR A 147 1.19 -8.32 23.03
C TYR A 147 1.84 -8.71 21.70
N ILE A 148 1.53 -8.01 20.61
CA ILE A 148 2.09 -8.40 19.32
C ILE A 148 3.50 -7.86 19.10
N LYS A 149 3.86 -6.71 19.69
CA LYS A 149 5.26 -6.22 19.64
C LYS A 149 6.24 -7.21 20.25
N SER A 150 5.90 -7.87 21.37
CA SER A 150 6.77 -8.89 21.95
C SER A 150 6.85 -10.14 21.07
N VAL A 151 5.73 -10.54 20.45
CA VAL A 151 5.71 -11.72 19.57
C VAL A 151 6.53 -11.52 18.30
N LEU A 152 6.41 -10.36 17.65
CA LEU A 152 7.10 -10.07 16.40
C LEU A 152 8.60 -9.80 16.58
N ARG A 153 9.01 -9.32 17.78
CA ARG A 153 10.42 -9.00 18.08
C ARG A 153 11.20 -10.15 18.67
N ASP A 154 10.61 -10.81 19.66
CA ASP A 154 11.41 -11.49 20.69
C ASP A 154 11.20 -13.01 20.73
N ILE A 155 10.24 -13.56 20.00
CA ILE A 155 9.81 -14.94 20.24
C ILE A 155 10.04 -15.83 19.01
N GLY A 156 11.06 -16.69 19.10
CA GLY A 156 11.14 -17.87 18.24
C GLY A 156 9.97 -18.83 18.55
N TYR A 157 9.55 -19.63 17.55
CA TYR A 157 8.44 -20.60 17.64
C TYR A 157 8.39 -21.38 18.98
N GLU A 158 9.56 -21.73 19.52
CA GLU A 158 9.70 -22.51 20.76
C GLU A 158 9.38 -21.73 22.04
N GLU A 159 9.77 -20.45 22.13
CA GLU A 159 9.60 -19.64 23.34
C GLU A 159 8.13 -19.23 23.55
N PHE A 160 7.35 -19.09 22.47
CA PHE A 160 5.92 -18.79 22.56
C PHE A 160 5.13 -19.95 23.15
N LEU A 161 5.45 -21.18 22.73
CA LEU A 161 4.77 -22.40 23.21
C LEU A 161 4.91 -22.56 24.72
N ILE A 162 6.09 -22.21 25.26
CA ILE A 162 6.36 -22.22 26.69
C ILE A 162 5.56 -21.14 27.42
N ALA A 163 5.42 -19.94 26.84
CA ALA A 163 4.66 -18.85 27.42
C ALA A 163 3.15 -19.11 27.47
N LYS A 164 2.59 -19.86 26.50
CA LYS A 164 1.16 -20.22 26.45
C LYS A 164 0.76 -21.34 27.43
N GLN A 165 1.73 -22.08 27.97
CA GLN A 165 1.50 -23.16 28.94
C GLN A 165 1.55 -22.71 30.42
N ARG A 166 1.76 -21.41 30.67
CA ARG A 166 1.66 -20.80 32.00
C ARG A 166 0.40 -19.96 32.12
#